data_AF-A0A7D9LI52-F1
#
_entry.id   AF-A0A7D9LI52-F1
#
_cell.length_a   1.000
_cell.length_b   1.000
_cell.length_c   1.000
_cell.angle_alpha   90.00
_cell.angle_beta   90.00
_cell.angle_gamma   90.00
#
_symmetry.space_group_name_H-M   'P 1'
#
loop_
_entity.id
_entity.type
_entity.pdbx_description
1 polymer ?
#
loop_
_entity_poly.entity_id
_entity_poly.type
_entity_poly.pdbx_seq_one_letter_code
_entity_poly.pdbx_strand_id
1 'polypeptide(L)'
;MLEEVVISTSEFLILGDFNFHIDDKNDIHTKQFLDIIELFNCKQLVTQATHVYGHILDLVIVRDDLEDSFLNDLCVVDHAISDRSVINFCLNLTKPPRRKKVIVIDFKSYV
;
A
#
# COMPACT_ATOMS: atom_id res chain seq x y z
N MET A 1 -11.50 10.33 4.84
CA MET A 1 -11.09 8.90 4.72
C MET A 1 -9.59 8.80 4.48
N LEU A 2 -9.04 9.48 3.46
CA LEU A 2 -7.59 9.60 3.27
C LEU A 2 -6.96 10.51 4.35
N GLU A 3 -7.65 11.57 4.76
CA GLU A 3 -7.13 12.49 5.79
C GLU A 3 -6.87 11.78 7.13
N GLU A 4 -7.77 10.86 7.52
CA GLU A 4 -7.64 10.10 8.77
C GLU A 4 -6.43 9.14 8.73
N VAL A 5 -6.19 8.51 7.58
CA VAL A 5 -5.05 7.62 7.37
C VAL A 5 -3.73 8.40 7.40
N VAL A 6 -3.70 9.59 6.79
CA VAL A 6 -2.48 10.41 6.69
C VAL A 6 -2.11 11.07 8.02
N ILE A 7 -3.11 11.41 8.86
CA ILE A 7 -2.90 11.94 10.22
C ILE A 7 -2.24 10.90 11.14
N SER A 8 -2.40 9.61 10.86
CA SER A 8 -1.70 8.56 11.59
C SER A 8 -0.20 8.63 11.33
N THR A 9 0.60 8.59 12.41
CA THR A 9 2.06 8.45 12.31
C THR A 9 2.50 7.03 11.96
N SER A 10 1.55 6.10 11.77
CA SER A 10 1.84 4.73 11.38
C SER A 10 2.11 4.65 9.87
N GLU A 11 3.02 3.76 9.49
CA GLU A 11 3.23 3.37 8.09
C GLU A 11 1.93 2.79 7.53
N PHE A 12 1.59 3.14 6.29
CA PHE A 12 0.41 2.61 5.62
C PHE A 12 0.72 2.26 4.17
N LEU A 13 -0.10 1.38 3.64
CA LEU A 13 -0.08 0.93 2.26
C LEU A 13 -1.52 0.93 1.75
N ILE A 14 -1.77 1.61 0.63
CA ILE A 14 -3.06 1.60 -0.04
C ILE A 14 -2.88 0.85 -1.36
N LEU A 15 -3.67 -0.20 -1.55
CA LEU A 15 -3.64 -1.08 -2.72
C LEU A 15 -5.04 -1.17 -3.29
N GLY A 16 -5.13 -1.24 -4.61
CA GLY A 16 -6.38 -1.64 -5.24
C GLY A 16 -6.53 -1.16 -6.67
N ASP A 17 -7.71 -1.43 -7.20
CA ASP A 17 -8.18 -0.94 -8.48
C ASP A 17 -8.85 0.41 -8.31
N PHE A 18 -8.26 1.43 -8.93
CA PHE A 18 -8.79 2.79 -8.86
C PHE A 18 -9.57 3.18 -10.12
N ASN A 19 -9.47 2.41 -11.20
CA ASN A 19 -10.03 2.72 -12.52
C ASN A 19 -9.71 4.15 -13.03
N PHE A 20 -8.59 4.74 -12.60
CA PHE A 20 -8.03 5.95 -13.19
C PHE A 20 -6.90 5.55 -14.13
N HIS A 21 -6.91 6.08 -15.35
CA HIS A 21 -5.82 5.91 -16.32
C HIS A 21 -4.65 6.83 -15.90
N ILE A 22 -3.88 6.42 -14.90
CA ILE A 22 -2.83 7.31 -14.35
C ILE A 22 -1.68 7.56 -15.34
N ASP A 23 -1.59 6.74 -16.38
CA ASP A 23 -0.70 6.92 -17.53
C ASP A 23 -1.15 8.03 -18.49
N ASP A 24 -2.44 8.42 -18.48
CA ASP A 24 -2.94 9.52 -19.30
C ASP A 24 -2.74 10.87 -18.61
N LYS A 25 -1.64 11.54 -18.97
CA LYS A 25 -1.29 12.88 -18.47
C LYS A 25 -2.17 14.01 -19.02
N ASN A 26 -3.12 13.74 -19.92
CA ASN A 26 -4.05 14.75 -20.42
C ASN A 26 -5.39 14.72 -19.69
N ASP A 27 -5.72 13.61 -19.01
CA ASP A 27 -6.96 13.47 -18.27
C ASP A 27 -6.96 14.36 -17.00
N ILE A 28 -8.05 15.12 -16.83
CA ILE A 28 -8.18 16.08 -15.72
C ILE A 28 -8.40 15.38 -14.38
N HIS A 29 -9.09 14.24 -14.38
CA HIS A 29 -9.36 13.46 -13.17
C HIS A 29 -8.10 12.76 -12.70
N THR A 30 -7.29 12.22 -13.62
CA THR A 30 -5.95 11.70 -13.32
C THR A 30 -5.08 12.76 -12.65
N LYS A 31 -5.01 13.97 -13.21
CA LYS A 31 -4.25 15.08 -12.60
C LYS A 31 -4.75 15.41 -11.20
N GLN A 32 -6.05 15.64 -11.06
CA GLN A 32 -6.65 15.96 -9.77
C GLN A 32 -6.41 14.87 -8.72
N PHE A 33 -6.48 13.59 -9.12
CA PHE A 33 -6.21 12.48 -8.24
C PHE A 33 -4.74 12.43 -7.80
N LEU A 34 -3.80 12.61 -8.75
CA LEU A 34 -2.37 12.67 -8.46
C LEU A 34 -2.02 13.88 -7.56
N ASP A 35 -2.62 15.04 -7.82
CA ASP A 35 -2.45 16.24 -6.99
C ASP A 35 -2.97 16.01 -5.56
N ILE A 36 -4.08 15.28 -5.39
CA ILE A 36 -4.62 14.93 -4.07
C ILE A 36 -3.65 14.03 -3.33
N ILE A 37 -3.14 12.95 -3.94
CA ILE A 37 -2.22 12.05 -3.22
C ILE A 37 -0.91 12.78 -2.88
N GLU A 38 -0.39 13.63 -3.75
CA GLU A 38 0.80 14.45 -3.50
C GLU A 38 0.56 15.42 -2.34
N LEU A 39 -0.61 16.08 -2.28
CA LEU A 39 -1.00 16.96 -1.18
C LEU A 39 -0.98 16.25 0.19
N PHE A 40 -1.27 14.95 0.20
CA PHE A 40 -1.23 14.11 1.39
C PHE A 40 0.13 13.44 1.63
N ASN A 41 1.19 13.90 0.96
CA ASN A 41 2.55 13.34 1.05
C ASN A 41 2.58 11.83 0.74
N CYS A 42 1.81 11.44 -0.28
CA CYS A 42 1.71 10.09 -0.78
C CYS A 42 2.23 10.01 -2.21
N LYS A 43 2.75 8.84 -2.57
CA LYS A 43 3.25 8.55 -3.92
C LYS A 43 2.72 7.21 -4.41
N GLN A 44 2.34 7.18 -5.68
CA GLN A 44 1.94 6.00 -6.42
C GLN A 44 3.17 5.36 -7.10
N LEU A 45 3.40 4.07 -6.88
CA LEU A 45 4.64 3.40 -7.28
C LEU A 45 4.57 2.56 -8.57
N VAL A 46 3.37 2.26 -9.09
CA VAL A 46 3.23 1.39 -10.27
C VAL A 46 3.57 2.19 -11.54
N THR A 47 4.51 1.68 -12.32
CA THR A 47 5.03 2.32 -13.55
C THR A 47 4.80 1.50 -14.82
N GLN A 48 4.25 0.29 -14.68
CA GLN A 48 3.99 -0.64 -15.78
C GLN A 48 2.47 -0.86 -15.93
N ALA A 49 2.04 -1.14 -17.16
CA ALA A 49 0.63 -1.41 -17.46
C ALA A 49 0.09 -2.58 -16.63
N THR A 50 -1.00 -2.33 -15.90
CA THR A 50 -1.71 -3.34 -15.10
C THR A 50 -2.93 -3.90 -15.81
N HIS A 51 -3.32 -3.30 -16.94
CA HIS A 51 -4.41 -3.77 -17.78
C HIS A 51 -3.93 -4.18 -19.17
N VAL A 52 -4.58 -5.17 -19.78
CA VAL A 52 -4.26 -5.71 -21.12
C VAL A 52 -4.27 -4.65 -22.24
N TYR A 53 -4.99 -3.54 -22.04
CA TYR A 53 -5.02 -2.40 -22.97
C TYR A 53 -3.85 -1.41 -22.78
N GLY A 54 -2.87 -1.73 -21.94
CA GLY A 54 -1.67 -0.91 -21.75
C GLY A 54 -1.82 0.22 -20.72
N HIS A 55 -2.93 0.23 -19.97
CA HIS A 55 -3.20 1.25 -18.95
C HIS A 55 -2.76 0.82 -17.56
N ILE A 56 -2.53 1.80 -16.70
CA ILE A 56 -2.24 1.60 -15.29
C ILE A 56 -3.48 1.99 -14.49
N LEU A 57 -4.23 1.00 -14.01
CA LEU A 57 -5.49 1.17 -13.27
C LEU A 57 -5.38 0.73 -11.80
N ASP A 58 -4.62 -0.34 -11.57
CA ASP A 58 -4.30 -0.85 -10.24
C ASP A 58 -3.07 -0.14 -9.65
N LEU A 59 -3.19 0.36 -8.42
CA LEU A 59 -2.23 1.27 -7.80
C LEU A 59 -1.66 0.71 -6.48
N VAL A 60 -0.43 1.12 -6.18
CA VAL A 60 0.32 0.86 -4.95
C VAL A 60 0.76 2.22 -4.41
N ILE A 61 0.04 2.73 -3.42
CA ILE A 61 0.24 4.06 -2.87
C ILE A 61 0.84 3.95 -1.47
N VAL A 62 1.96 4.63 -1.27
CA VAL A 62 2.72 4.68 -0.01
C VAL A 62 2.93 6.13 0.42
N ARG A 63 3.41 6.33 1.65
CA ARG A 63 3.92 7.64 2.08
C ARG A 63 5.25 7.94 1.38
N ASP A 64 5.41 9.16 0.88
CA ASP A 64 6.53 9.56 0.02
C ASP A 64 7.90 9.44 0.72
N ASP A 65 7.94 9.73 2.03
CA ASP A 65 9.17 9.66 2.85
C ASP A 65 9.61 8.23 3.21
N LEU A 66 8.84 7.21 2.84
CA LEU A 66 9.09 5.81 3.21
C LEU A 66 9.40 4.90 2.02
N GLU A 67 9.28 5.37 0.78
CA GLU A 67 9.39 4.56 -0.46
C GLU A 67 10.55 3.56 -0.44
N ASP A 68 11.79 4.05 -0.29
CA ASP A 68 13.00 3.21 -0.38
C ASP A 68 13.14 2.19 0.77
N SER A 69 12.49 2.47 1.90
CA SER A 69 12.65 1.65 3.12
C SER A 69 11.52 0.65 3.32
N PHE A 70 10.32 0.94 2.82
CA PHE A 70 9.08 0.24 3.15
C PHE A 70 8.74 -0.88 2.16
N LEU A 71 9.04 -0.69 0.87
CA LEU A 71 8.64 -1.60 -0.20
C LEU A 71 9.80 -1.81 -1.21
N ASN A 72 10.00 -3.06 -1.64
CA ASN A 72 11.03 -3.42 -2.62
C ASN A 72 10.48 -4.38 -3.69
N ASP A 73 11.24 -4.59 -4.76
CA ASP A 73 10.97 -5.58 -5.81
C ASP A 73 9.60 -5.44 -6.47
N LEU A 74 9.09 -4.21 -6.62
CA LEU A 74 7.81 -3.97 -7.29
C LEU A 74 7.90 -4.34 -8.77
N CYS A 75 7.04 -5.26 -9.19
CA CYS A 75 6.92 -5.68 -10.57
C CYS A 75 5.47 -6.01 -10.93
N VAL A 76 5.13 -5.78 -12.20
CA VAL A 76 3.83 -6.17 -12.75
C VAL A 76 4.03 -7.46 -13.56
N VAL A 77 3.27 -8.48 -13.20
CA VAL A 77 3.31 -9.81 -13.80
C VAL A 77 2.02 -10.02 -14.58
N ASP A 78 2.14 -10.08 -15.90
CA ASP A 78 1.04 -10.46 -16.76
C ASP A 78 0.62 -11.90 -16.47
N HIS A 79 -0.69 -12.11 -16.32
CA HIS A 79 -1.26 -13.42 -16.04
C HIS A 79 -2.38 -13.68 -17.04
N ALA A 80 -2.14 -14.61 -17.98
CA ALA A 80 -2.97 -14.87 -19.17
C ALA A 80 -4.41 -15.38 -18.90
N ILE A 81 -4.88 -15.33 -17.67
CA ILE A 81 -6.25 -15.72 -17.26
C ILE A 81 -7.13 -14.52 -16.92
N SER A 82 -6.58 -13.29 -16.96
CA SER A 82 -7.25 -12.05 -16.56
C SER A 82 -6.86 -10.92 -17.51
N ASP A 83 -7.73 -9.92 -17.67
CA ASP A 83 -7.40 -8.65 -18.33
C ASP A 83 -6.55 -7.72 -17.43
N ARG A 84 -6.44 -8.07 -16.15
CA ARG A 84 -5.58 -7.42 -15.15
C ARG A 84 -4.37 -8.26 -14.77
N SER A 85 -3.23 -7.59 -14.66
CA SER A 85 -1.96 -8.12 -14.22
C SER A 85 -1.85 -8.16 -12.69
N VAL A 86 -1.01 -9.06 -12.19
CA VAL A 86 -0.68 -9.13 -10.76
C VAL A 86 0.43 -8.14 -10.45
N ILE A 87 0.30 -7.40 -9.35
CA ILE A 87 1.39 -6.57 -8.82
C ILE A 87 2.06 -7.32 -7.68
N ASN A 88 3.34 -7.62 -7.83
CA ASN A 88 4.16 -8.29 -6.83
C ASN A 88 5.18 -7.32 -6.23
N PHE A 89 5.38 -7.37 -4.92
CA PHE A 89 6.39 -6.60 -4.20
C PHE A 89 6.67 -7.24 -2.82
N CYS A 90 7.80 -6.84 -2.21
CA CYS A 90 8.21 -7.23 -0.87
C CYS A 90 7.99 -6.08 0.12
N LEU A 91 7.42 -6.36 1.29
CA LEU A 91 7.25 -5.37 2.36
C LEU A 91 8.28 -5.56 3.47
N ASN A 92 8.94 -4.47 3.85
CA ASN A 92 9.93 -4.46 4.93
C ASN A 92 9.27 -4.14 6.28
N LEU A 93 8.48 -5.08 6.80
CA LEU A 93 7.77 -4.87 8.05
C LEU A 93 8.59 -5.35 9.25
N THR A 94 8.66 -4.51 10.29
CA THR A 94 9.20 -4.94 11.58
C THR A 94 8.12 -5.69 12.36
N LYS A 95 8.43 -6.93 12.75
CA LYS A 95 7.49 -7.73 13.55
C LYS A 95 7.35 -7.11 14.94
N PRO A 96 6.12 -6.80 15.41
CA PRO A 96 5.94 -6.25 16.74
C PRO A 96 6.37 -7.26 17.81
N PRO A 97 6.89 -6.79 18.97
CA PRO A 97 7.34 -7.66 20.03
C PRO A 97 6.21 -8.55 20.55
N ARG A 98 6.52 -9.81 20.82
CA ARG A 98 5.56 -10.76 21.39
C ARG A 98 5.08 -10.28 22.76
N ARG A 99 3.76 -10.10 22.94
CA ARG A 99 3.17 -9.85 24.26
C ARG A 99 3.42 -11.07 25.17
N LYS A 100 4.22 -10.91 26.23
CA LYS A 100 4.38 -11.93 27.28
C LYS A 100 3.19 -11.83 28.23
N LYS A 101 2.44 -12.92 28.43
CA LYS A 101 1.47 -13.04 29.52
C LYS A 101 2.18 -13.64 30.73
N VAL A 102 2.23 -12.91 31.84
CA VAL A 102 2.64 -13.47 33.13
C VAL A 102 1.40 -14.06 33.78
N ILE A 103 1.43 -15.35 34.09
CA ILE A 103 0.37 -16.02 34.84
C ILE A 103 0.89 -16.14 36.28
N VAL A 104 0.27 -15.40 37.20
CA VAL A 104 0.51 -15.56 38.63
C VAL A 104 -0.45 -16.64 39.13
N ILE A 105 0.10 -17.76 39.58
CA ILE A 105 -0.67 -18.85 40.21
C ILE A 105 -0.47 -18.69 41.72
N ASP A 106 -1.54 -18.31 42.41
CA ASP A 106 -1.52 -18.15 43.86
C ASP A 106 -1.95 -19.48 44.51
N PHE A 107 -1.02 -20.16 45.19
CA PHE A 107 -1.32 -21.37 45.94
C PHE A 107 -1.72 -20.97 47.37
N LYS A 108 -3.03 -20.96 47.64
CA LYS A 108 -3.51 -20.90 49.04
C LYS A 108 -3.25 -22.25 49.70
N SER A 109 -2.23 -22.30 50.54
CA SER A 109 -2.02 -23.40 51.49
C SER A 109 -3.16 -23.40 52.50
N TYR A 110 -4.02 -24.42 52.43
CA TYR A 110 -4.94 -24.73 53.52
C TYR A 110 -4.13 -25.43 54.62
N VAL A 111 -3.98 -24.73 55.74
CA VAL A 111 -3.50 -25.28 57.03
C VAL A 111 -4.66 -25.95 57.74
#